data_AF-Q8KU18-F1
#
_entry.id   AF-Q8KU18-F1
#
_cell.length_a   1.000
_cell.length_b   1.000
_cell.length_c   1.000
_cell.angle_alpha   90.00
_cell.angle_beta   90.00
_cell.angle_gamma   90.00
#
_symmetry.space_group_name_H-M   'P 1'
#
loop_
_entity.id
_entity.type
_entity.pdbx_description
1 polymer ?
#
loop_
_entity_poly.entity_id
_entity_poly.type
_entity_poly.pdbx_seq_one_letter_code
_entity_poly.pdbx_strand_id
1 'polypeptide(L)'
;MLERHLHAMHSNKPAYGLDGFIMGDLKVAHGADLLLLKNPKLSTADAWNQGIKEGSKIQNNAQLAVPTEFSGGTFTPFKAIQHWLLGNGNTASVQISRIGINPTPEKIPDLMAIINTARIGETTVNFNTSYYTGQDSVIPRIYLGTITLNITGKITRNTSGTVSFSGVVKAFSDR
;
A
#
# COMPACT_ATOMS: atom_id res chain seq x y z
N MET A 1 -6.97 -4.47 -22.49
CA MET A 1 -5.49 -4.37 -22.30
C MET A 1 -4.80 -5.24 -23.33
N LEU A 2 -4.98 -6.57 -23.35
CA LEU A 2 -4.27 -7.48 -24.26
C LEU A 2 -4.45 -7.17 -25.76
N GLU A 3 -5.67 -6.85 -26.22
CA GLU A 3 -5.96 -6.63 -27.65
C GLU A 3 -5.29 -5.38 -28.25
N ARG A 4 -5.18 -4.29 -27.49
CA ARG A 4 -4.46 -3.07 -27.94
C ARG A 4 -2.98 -3.37 -28.16
N HIS A 5 -2.41 -4.25 -27.34
CA HIS A 5 -0.99 -4.60 -27.38
C HIS A 5 -0.67 -5.64 -28.46
N LEU A 6 -1.60 -6.54 -28.78
CA LEU A 6 -1.49 -7.48 -29.91
C LEU A 6 -1.29 -6.76 -31.25
N HIS A 7 -2.01 -5.66 -31.48
CA HIS A 7 -1.85 -4.87 -32.72
C HIS A 7 -0.48 -4.18 -32.83
N ALA A 8 0.06 -3.69 -31.70
CA ALA A 8 1.38 -3.06 -31.67
C ALA A 8 2.53 -4.06 -31.82
N MET A 9 2.35 -5.29 -31.32
CA MET A 9 3.32 -6.38 -31.44
C MET A 9 3.44 -6.91 -32.88
N HIS A 10 2.35 -6.92 -33.65
CA HIS A 10 2.35 -7.45 -35.02
C HIS A 10 3.11 -6.57 -36.03
N SER A 11 3.39 -5.30 -35.67
CA SER A 11 3.79 -4.27 -36.64
C SER A 11 5.25 -3.80 -36.54
N ASN A 12 6.02 -4.18 -35.53
CA ASN A 12 7.36 -3.61 -35.28
C ASN A 12 8.45 -4.68 -34.99
N LYS A 13 9.55 -4.66 -35.76
CA LYS A 13 10.82 -5.35 -35.45
C LYS A 13 11.70 -4.50 -34.49
N PRO A 14 12.75 -5.06 -33.87
CA PRO A 14 12.89 -5.38 -32.44
C PRO A 14 13.19 -4.18 -31.50
N ALA A 15 12.82 -2.94 -31.83
CA ALA A 15 13.09 -1.77 -30.95
C ALA A 15 12.22 -1.74 -29.67
N TYR A 16 11.20 -2.59 -29.60
CA TYR A 16 10.33 -2.79 -28.45
C TYR A 16 10.39 -4.28 -28.05
N GLY A 17 11.44 -4.67 -27.33
CA GLY A 17 11.41 -5.93 -26.59
C GLY A 17 10.32 -5.89 -25.51
N LEU A 18 10.15 -6.99 -24.76
CA LEU A 18 9.34 -7.01 -23.53
C LEU A 18 9.65 -5.79 -22.63
N ASP A 19 10.90 -5.36 -22.62
CA ASP A 19 11.38 -4.15 -21.92
C ASP A 19 10.67 -2.85 -22.35
N GLY A 20 10.41 -2.63 -23.64
CA GLY A 20 9.75 -1.40 -24.10
C GLY A 20 8.27 -1.35 -23.72
N PHE A 21 7.59 -2.50 -23.78
CA PHE A 21 6.16 -2.63 -23.48
C PHE A 21 5.88 -2.63 -21.98
N ILE A 22 6.60 -3.46 -21.23
CA ILE A 22 6.46 -3.55 -19.77
C ILE A 22 6.83 -2.20 -19.15
N MET A 23 7.90 -1.55 -19.62
CA MET A 23 8.28 -0.24 -19.10
C MET A 23 7.25 0.85 -19.43
N GLY A 24 6.63 0.77 -20.61
CA GLY A 24 5.51 1.65 -20.98
C GLY A 24 4.36 1.54 -19.97
N ASP A 25 3.87 0.33 -19.73
CA ASP A 25 2.76 0.10 -18.81
C ASP A 25 3.11 0.42 -17.35
N LEU A 26 4.36 0.18 -16.92
CA LEU A 26 4.83 0.56 -15.58
C LEU A 26 4.86 2.09 -15.41
N LYS A 27 5.29 2.84 -16.44
CA LYS A 27 5.21 4.32 -16.43
C LYS A 27 3.77 4.81 -16.35
N VAL A 28 2.84 4.16 -17.06
CA VAL A 28 1.41 4.49 -16.97
C VAL A 28 0.87 4.20 -15.57
N ALA A 29 1.19 3.04 -15.00
CA ALA A 29 0.78 2.68 -13.64
C ALA A 29 1.35 3.63 -12.59
N HIS A 30 2.59 4.08 -12.75
CA HIS A 30 3.20 5.11 -11.91
C HIS A 30 2.44 6.43 -11.98
N GLY A 31 2.13 6.91 -13.19
CA GLY A 31 1.33 8.11 -13.39
C GLY A 31 -0.07 7.99 -12.77
N ALA A 32 -0.73 6.85 -12.98
CA ALA A 32 -2.05 6.57 -12.43
C ALA A 32 -2.04 6.52 -10.89
N ASP A 33 -1.03 5.90 -10.28
CA ASP A 33 -0.85 5.90 -8.82
C ASP A 33 -0.61 7.31 -8.27
N LEU A 34 0.20 8.15 -8.94
CA LEU A 34 0.39 9.54 -8.54
C LEU A 34 -0.92 10.35 -8.60
N LEU A 35 -1.77 10.08 -9.57
CA LEU A 35 -3.08 10.72 -9.67
C LEU A 35 -4.01 10.28 -8.54
N LEU A 36 -4.03 8.99 -8.19
CA LEU A 36 -4.78 8.47 -7.04
C LEU A 36 -4.23 8.97 -5.70
N LEU A 37 -2.92 9.19 -5.60
CA LEU A 37 -2.30 9.78 -4.41
C LEU A 37 -2.86 11.20 -4.18
N LYS A 38 -2.92 12.01 -5.25
CA LYS A 38 -3.44 13.39 -5.25
C LYS A 38 -4.96 13.45 -5.10
N ASN A 39 -5.69 12.57 -5.77
CA ASN A 39 -7.15 12.50 -5.74
C ASN A 39 -7.63 11.06 -5.49
N PRO A 40 -7.81 10.66 -4.23
CA PRO A 40 -8.24 9.30 -3.87
C PRO A 40 -9.65 8.93 -4.38
N LYS A 41 -10.46 9.93 -4.76
CA LYS A 41 -11.83 9.71 -5.28
C LYS A 41 -11.87 9.49 -6.79
N LEU A 42 -10.74 9.61 -7.48
CA LEU A 42 -10.66 9.39 -8.92
C LEU A 42 -10.96 7.92 -9.23
N SER A 43 -11.78 7.66 -10.25
CA SER A 43 -12.07 6.29 -10.67
C SER A 43 -10.80 5.62 -11.21
N THR A 44 -10.68 4.31 -11.05
CA THR A 44 -9.51 3.55 -11.55
C THR A 44 -9.34 3.70 -13.06
N ALA A 45 -10.44 3.76 -13.81
CA ALA A 45 -10.41 3.93 -15.27
C ALA A 45 -9.91 5.33 -15.67
N ASP A 46 -10.38 6.38 -14.99
CA ASP A 46 -9.92 7.75 -15.26
C ASP A 46 -8.46 7.93 -14.85
N ALA A 47 -8.07 7.36 -13.71
CA ALA A 47 -6.68 7.34 -13.26
C ALA A 47 -5.77 6.67 -14.29
N TRP A 48 -6.20 5.55 -14.88
CA TRP A 48 -5.45 4.89 -15.96
C TRP A 48 -5.35 5.76 -17.22
N ASN A 49 -6.49 6.27 -17.71
CA ASN A 49 -6.54 7.08 -18.93
C ASN A 49 -5.70 8.36 -18.83
N GLN A 50 -5.75 9.02 -17.67
CA GLN A 50 -4.90 10.18 -17.38
C GLN A 50 -3.45 9.76 -17.10
N GLY A 51 -3.24 8.60 -16.49
CA GLY A 51 -1.93 7.98 -16.27
C GLY A 51 -1.16 7.73 -17.56
N ILE A 52 -1.83 7.49 -18.70
CA ILE A 52 -1.17 7.41 -20.02
C ILE A 52 -0.45 8.72 -20.34
N LYS A 53 -1.10 9.86 -20.07
CA LYS A 53 -0.50 11.18 -20.30
C LYS A 53 0.65 11.43 -19.35
N GLU A 54 0.48 11.14 -18.06
CA GLU A 54 1.56 11.29 -17.06
C GLU A 54 2.77 10.38 -17.37
N GLY A 55 2.53 9.12 -17.73
CA GLY A 55 3.56 8.15 -18.11
C GLY A 55 4.36 8.60 -19.33
N SER A 56 3.72 9.23 -20.32
CA SER A 56 4.38 9.74 -21.52
C SER A 56 5.36 10.89 -21.26
N LYS A 57 5.22 11.61 -20.13
CA LYS A 57 6.16 12.66 -19.71
C LYS A 57 7.48 12.09 -19.21
N ILE A 58 7.53 10.80 -18.85
CA ILE A 58 8.71 10.13 -18.31
C ILE A 58 9.62 9.71 -19.46
N GLN A 59 10.54 10.58 -19.82
CA GLN A 59 11.47 10.38 -20.93
C GLN A 59 12.66 9.49 -20.55
N ASN A 60 13.08 9.51 -19.28
CA ASN A 60 14.24 8.75 -18.79
C ASN A 60 13.90 8.00 -17.51
N ASN A 61 14.37 6.76 -17.40
CA ASN A 61 14.21 5.90 -16.22
C ASN A 61 14.83 6.51 -14.96
N ALA A 62 15.85 7.36 -15.07
CA ALA A 62 16.40 8.09 -13.93
C ALA A 62 15.36 8.99 -13.22
N GLN A 63 14.33 9.43 -13.91
CA GLN A 63 13.22 10.21 -13.32
C GLN A 63 12.33 9.36 -12.40
N LEU A 64 12.42 8.02 -12.51
CA LEU A 64 11.72 7.06 -11.66
C LEU A 64 12.56 6.65 -10.44
N ALA A 65 13.85 7.00 -10.43
CA ALA A 65 14.80 6.69 -9.36
C ALA A 65 14.80 7.79 -8.28
N VAL A 66 13.63 8.13 -7.76
CA VAL A 66 13.46 9.17 -6.73
C VAL A 66 12.64 8.65 -5.56
N PRO A 67 12.79 9.20 -4.35
CA PRO A 67 11.90 8.89 -3.23
C PRO A 67 10.43 9.08 -3.65
N THR A 68 9.59 8.09 -3.34
CA THR A 68 8.22 8.05 -3.85
C THR A 68 7.22 7.72 -2.75
N GLU A 69 6.08 8.40 -2.77
CA GLU A 69 4.93 8.05 -1.94
C GLU A 69 3.92 7.27 -2.80
N PHE A 70 3.41 6.17 -2.27
CA PHE A 70 2.39 5.34 -2.90
C PHE A 70 0.99 5.77 -2.51
N SER A 71 0.04 5.63 -3.43
CA SER A 71 -1.36 5.94 -3.15
C SER A 71 -2.05 4.95 -2.19
N GLY A 72 -1.55 3.70 -2.11
CA GLY A 72 -2.20 2.57 -1.43
C GLY A 72 -3.30 1.90 -2.27
N GLY A 73 -3.54 2.37 -3.50
CA GLY A 73 -4.61 1.90 -4.38
C GLY A 73 -4.19 0.81 -5.37
N THR A 74 -5.08 0.50 -6.31
CA THR A 74 -4.94 -0.61 -7.27
C THR A 74 -3.65 -0.59 -8.10
N PHE A 75 -3.07 0.59 -8.35
CA PHE A 75 -1.83 0.73 -9.13
C PHE A 75 -0.55 0.70 -8.28
N THR A 76 -0.67 0.75 -6.95
CA THR A 76 0.48 0.72 -6.04
C THR A 76 1.36 -0.52 -6.20
N PRO A 77 0.84 -1.75 -6.36
CA PRO A 77 1.70 -2.93 -6.57
C PRO A 77 2.60 -2.82 -7.80
N PHE A 78 2.08 -2.28 -8.90
CA PHE A 78 2.87 -2.08 -10.12
C PHE A 78 3.92 -0.99 -9.94
N LYS A 79 3.57 0.11 -9.25
CA LYS A 79 4.53 1.16 -8.91
C LYS A 79 5.61 0.66 -7.94
N ALA A 80 5.27 -0.22 -7.01
CA ALA A 80 6.24 -0.84 -6.11
C ALA A 80 7.23 -1.74 -6.88
N ILE A 81 6.76 -2.55 -7.82
CA ILE A 81 7.63 -3.34 -8.71
C ILE A 81 8.51 -2.42 -9.56
N GLN A 82 7.97 -1.35 -10.12
CA GLN A 82 8.75 -0.36 -10.87
C GLN A 82 9.81 0.31 -9.99
N HIS A 83 9.47 0.66 -8.75
CA HIS A 83 10.41 1.23 -7.79
C HIS A 83 11.49 0.23 -7.36
N TRP A 84 11.17 -1.06 -7.28
CA TRP A 84 12.18 -2.09 -7.05
C TRP A 84 13.16 -2.21 -8.24
N LEU A 85 12.65 -2.16 -9.48
CA LEU A 85 13.48 -2.26 -10.70
C LEU A 85 14.35 -1.01 -10.95
N LEU A 86 13.81 0.18 -10.69
CA LEU A 86 14.41 1.46 -11.14
C LEU A 86 14.69 2.45 -10.01
N GLY A 87 14.24 2.18 -8.79
CA GLY A 87 14.29 3.11 -7.66
C GLY A 87 15.69 3.32 -7.10
N ASN A 88 16.70 2.55 -7.53
CA ASN A 88 18.10 2.63 -7.05
C ASN A 88 18.25 2.60 -5.52
N GLY A 89 17.38 1.85 -4.83
CA GLY A 89 17.38 1.75 -3.36
C GLY A 89 16.85 2.98 -2.62
N ASN A 90 16.27 3.96 -3.32
CA ASN A 90 15.61 5.09 -2.67
C ASN A 90 14.41 4.64 -1.83
N THR A 91 14.11 5.38 -0.77
CA THR A 91 12.97 5.08 0.11
C THR A 91 11.64 5.30 -0.61
N ALA A 92 10.73 4.33 -0.45
CA ALA A 92 9.32 4.51 -0.77
C ALA A 92 8.48 4.55 0.52
N SER A 93 7.37 5.29 0.51
CA SER A 93 6.47 5.42 1.66
C SER A 93 5.02 5.23 1.25
N VAL A 94 4.18 4.79 2.20
CA VAL A 94 2.73 4.76 2.05
C VAL A 94 2.10 5.09 3.39
N GLN A 95 1.02 5.88 3.38
CA GLN A 95 0.32 6.20 4.62
C GLN A 95 -0.47 4.98 5.10
N ILE A 96 -0.38 4.66 6.39
CA ILE A 96 -1.12 3.54 7.01
C ILE A 96 -2.64 3.68 6.86
N SER A 97 -3.15 4.90 6.78
CA SER A 97 -4.58 5.18 6.53
C SER A 97 -5.03 4.81 5.11
N ARG A 98 -4.10 4.67 4.16
CA ARG A 98 -4.38 4.42 2.73
C ARG A 98 -4.28 2.95 2.34
N ILE A 99 -3.65 2.11 3.16
CA ILE A 99 -3.47 0.69 2.85
C ILE A 99 -4.71 -0.16 3.14
N GLY A 100 -5.75 0.41 3.76
CA GLY A 100 -7.03 -0.25 3.97
C GLY A 100 -6.99 -1.41 4.96
N ILE A 101 -6.05 -1.41 5.90
CA ILE A 101 -6.04 -2.36 7.02
C ILE A 101 -7.00 -1.89 8.11
N ASN A 102 -7.60 -2.85 8.82
CA ASN A 102 -8.49 -2.61 9.94
C ASN A 102 -8.09 -3.50 11.13
N PRO A 103 -7.05 -3.11 11.89
CA PRO A 103 -6.56 -3.87 13.04
C PRO A 103 -7.58 -3.82 14.19
N THR A 104 -8.35 -4.89 14.33
CA THR A 104 -9.30 -5.08 15.44
C THR A 104 -8.75 -6.08 16.46
N PRO A 105 -9.20 -6.07 17.73
CA PRO A 105 -8.78 -7.04 18.73
C PRO A 105 -8.92 -8.49 18.30
N GLU A 106 -9.97 -8.84 17.55
CA GLU A 106 -10.22 -10.21 17.08
C GLU A 106 -9.15 -10.69 16.09
N LYS A 107 -8.50 -9.75 15.39
CA LYS A 107 -7.43 -10.00 14.41
C LYS A 107 -6.04 -9.91 15.02
N ILE A 108 -5.94 -9.53 16.30
CA ILE A 108 -4.68 -9.36 17.02
C ILE A 108 -4.80 -10.14 18.35
N PRO A 109 -4.41 -11.42 18.36
CA PRO A 109 -4.53 -12.28 19.53
C PRO A 109 -3.91 -11.70 20.80
N ASP A 110 -2.76 -11.02 20.68
CA ASP A 110 -2.09 -10.35 21.80
C ASP A 110 -2.96 -9.24 22.41
N LEU A 111 -3.61 -8.43 21.56
CA LEU A 111 -4.52 -7.37 22.00
C LEU A 111 -5.72 -7.98 22.73
N MET A 112 -6.29 -9.05 22.17
CA MET A 112 -7.42 -9.75 22.78
C MET A 112 -7.06 -10.36 24.14
N ALA A 113 -5.88 -10.95 24.27
CA ALA A 113 -5.39 -11.50 25.54
C ALA A 113 -5.21 -10.40 26.60
N ILE A 114 -4.68 -9.24 26.22
CA ILE A 114 -4.54 -8.10 27.14
C ILE A 114 -5.92 -7.55 27.54
N ILE A 115 -6.86 -7.45 26.59
CA ILE A 115 -8.24 -7.02 26.87
C ILE A 115 -8.94 -7.98 27.83
N ASN A 116 -8.75 -9.30 27.65
CA ASN A 116 -9.36 -10.31 28.51
C ASN A 116 -8.81 -10.27 29.95
N THR A 117 -7.51 -10.03 30.09
CA THR A 117 -6.80 -10.00 31.38
C THR A 117 -6.83 -8.63 32.08
N ALA A 118 -7.31 -7.58 31.43
CA ALA A 118 -7.39 -6.23 31.99
C ALA A 118 -8.20 -6.20 33.30
N ARG A 119 -7.68 -5.51 34.31
CA ARG A 119 -8.40 -5.33 35.58
C ARG A 119 -9.51 -4.29 35.43
N ILE A 120 -10.49 -4.32 36.34
CA ILE A 120 -11.47 -3.22 36.45
C ILE A 120 -10.71 -1.91 36.66
N GLY A 121 -11.09 -0.86 35.92
CA GLY A 121 -10.38 0.41 35.84
C GLY A 121 -9.69 0.61 34.49
N GLU A 122 -8.65 1.46 34.47
CA GLU A 122 -7.86 1.76 33.28
C GLU A 122 -6.56 0.95 33.25
N THR A 123 -6.26 0.32 32.11
CA THR A 123 -4.99 -0.35 31.83
C THR A 123 -4.36 0.26 30.57
N THR A 124 -3.16 0.82 30.70
CA THR A 124 -2.40 1.33 29.55
C THR A 124 -1.67 0.18 28.85
N VAL A 125 -1.68 0.19 27.51
CA VAL A 125 -0.99 -0.80 26.69
C VAL A 125 -0.05 -0.12 25.70
N ASN A 126 1.12 -0.73 25.51
CA ASN A 126 2.06 -0.37 24.46
C ASN A 126 2.85 -1.64 24.10
N PHE A 127 2.60 -2.19 22.93
CA PHE A 127 3.28 -3.39 22.46
C PHE A 127 3.38 -3.42 20.93
N ASN A 128 4.29 -4.26 20.45
CA ASN A 128 4.49 -4.51 19.03
C ASN A 128 3.92 -5.87 18.67
N THR A 129 3.29 -5.99 17.51
CA THR A 129 2.75 -7.25 17.01
C THR A 129 2.90 -7.34 15.49
N SER A 130 2.99 -8.56 14.98
CA SER A 130 3.02 -8.82 13.54
C SER A 130 1.59 -8.80 12.99
N TYR A 131 1.38 -8.15 11.85
CA TYR A 131 0.07 -7.99 11.23
C TYR A 131 0.13 -8.36 9.76
N TYR A 132 -0.60 -9.41 9.39
CA TYR A 132 -0.72 -9.82 8.00
C TYR A 132 -1.73 -8.92 7.27
N THR A 133 -1.26 -8.03 6.39
CA THR A 133 -2.15 -7.08 5.70
C THR A 133 -3.18 -7.75 4.78
N GLY A 134 -2.88 -8.97 4.32
CA GLY A 134 -3.76 -9.75 3.44
C GLY A 134 -5.04 -10.25 4.10
N GLN A 135 -5.18 -10.14 5.43
CA GLN A 135 -6.44 -10.44 6.11
C GLN A 135 -7.51 -9.34 5.93
N ASP A 136 -7.10 -8.14 5.51
CA ASP A 136 -8.01 -7.02 5.26
C ASP A 136 -8.07 -6.61 3.79
N SER A 137 -6.91 -6.60 3.12
CA SER A 137 -6.82 -6.03 1.78
C SER A 137 -5.81 -6.78 0.89
N VAL A 138 -6.25 -7.09 -0.32
CA VAL A 138 -5.46 -7.83 -1.33
C VAL A 138 -4.32 -6.99 -1.88
N ILE A 139 -4.47 -5.66 -1.92
CA ILE A 139 -3.49 -4.75 -2.47
C ILE A 139 -2.22 -4.64 -1.60
N PRO A 140 -2.27 -4.26 -0.31
CA PRO A 140 -1.09 -4.23 0.56
C PRO A 140 -0.46 -5.61 0.76
N ARG A 141 -1.24 -6.69 0.63
CA ARG A 141 -0.68 -8.05 0.63
C ARG A 141 0.43 -8.24 -0.41
N ILE A 142 0.30 -7.61 -1.58
CA ILE A 142 1.21 -7.84 -2.71
C ILE A 142 2.56 -7.13 -2.50
N TYR A 143 2.57 -5.95 -1.86
CA TYR A 143 3.79 -5.13 -1.76
C TYR A 143 4.29 -4.88 -0.33
N LEU A 144 3.48 -5.14 0.71
CA LEU A 144 3.87 -5.08 2.13
C LEU A 144 3.86 -6.47 2.79
N GLY A 145 2.90 -7.33 2.43
CA GLY A 145 2.78 -8.64 3.07
C GLY A 145 2.47 -8.54 4.57
N THR A 146 3.41 -8.98 5.42
CA THR A 146 3.28 -8.93 6.89
C THR A 146 4.11 -7.77 7.44
N ILE A 147 3.45 -6.85 8.14
CA ILE A 147 4.09 -5.66 8.72
C ILE A 147 4.15 -5.76 10.24
N THR A 148 5.00 -4.95 10.87
CA THR A 148 5.00 -4.79 12.33
C THR A 148 4.20 -3.55 12.73
N LEU A 149 3.22 -3.73 13.60
CA LEU A 149 2.42 -2.65 14.17
C LEU A 149 2.84 -2.38 15.62
N ASN A 150 2.92 -1.11 15.99
CA ASN A 150 2.94 -0.64 17.38
C ASN A 150 1.53 -0.19 17.77
N ILE A 151 0.99 -0.79 18.82
CA ILE A 151 -0.33 -0.46 19.36
C ILE A 151 -0.12 0.19 20.71
N THR A 152 -0.52 1.46 20.83
CA THR A 152 -0.48 2.22 22.08
C THR A 152 -1.88 2.70 22.42
N GLY A 153 -2.36 2.44 23.64
CA GLY A 153 -3.72 2.84 24.01
C GLY A 153 -4.08 2.58 25.46
N LYS A 154 -5.38 2.71 25.75
CA LYS A 154 -5.99 2.45 27.05
C LYS A 154 -7.14 1.47 26.89
N ILE A 155 -7.21 0.53 27.83
CA ILE A 155 -8.35 -0.37 28.01
C ILE A 155 -9.08 0.08 29.27
N THR A 156 -10.38 0.33 29.16
CA THR A 156 -11.24 0.67 30.29
C THR A 156 -12.22 -0.47 30.52
N ARG A 157 -12.14 -1.12 31.69
CA ARG A 157 -13.09 -2.15 32.11
C ARG A 157 -13.95 -1.60 33.25
N ASN A 158 -15.23 -1.44 32.98
CA ASN A 158 -16.21 -0.95 33.96
C ASN A 158 -16.62 -2.06 34.93
N THR A 159 -17.11 -1.66 36.09
CA THR A 159 -17.68 -2.59 37.10
C THR A 159 -18.91 -3.35 36.58
N SER A 160 -19.57 -2.83 35.53
CA SER A 160 -20.66 -3.50 34.80
C SER A 160 -20.19 -4.64 33.89
N GLY A 161 -18.87 -4.84 33.72
CA GLY A 161 -18.30 -5.84 32.80
C GLY A 161 -18.10 -5.33 31.37
N THR A 162 -18.53 -4.12 31.04
CA THR A 162 -18.26 -3.50 29.73
C THR A 162 -16.77 -3.17 29.58
N VAL A 163 -16.19 -3.53 28.44
CA VAL A 163 -14.78 -3.23 28.11
C VAL A 163 -14.71 -2.37 26.86
N SER A 164 -13.92 -1.31 26.90
CA SER A 164 -13.62 -0.47 25.74
C SER A 164 -12.11 -0.33 25.56
N PHE A 165 -11.67 -0.19 24.31
CA PHE A 165 -10.29 0.09 23.94
C PHE A 165 -10.25 1.38 23.11
N SER A 166 -9.31 2.27 23.45
CA SER A 166 -9.03 3.49 22.68
C SER A 166 -7.53 3.66 22.55
N GLY A 167 -7.03 3.83 21.33
CA GLY A 167 -5.59 3.86 21.08
C GLY A 167 -5.23 4.33 19.68
N VAL A 168 -3.92 4.30 19.42
CA VAL A 168 -3.29 4.65 18.15
C VAL A 168 -2.49 3.45 17.66
N VAL A 169 -2.59 3.20 16.36
CA VAL A 169 -1.79 2.21 15.66
C VAL A 169 -0.77 2.93 14.79
N LYS A 170 0.51 2.53 14.91
CA LYS A 170 1.60 2.98 14.05
C LYS A 170 2.24 1.77 13.39
N ALA A 171 2.71 1.91 12.15
CA ALA A 171 3.49 0.88 11.49
C ALA A 171 4.99 1.21 11.58
N PHE A 172 5.82 0.18 11.70
CA PHE A 172 7.26 0.31 11.49
C PHE A 172 7.60 0.25 10.00
N SER A 173 8.78 0.75 9.64
CA SER A 173 9.30 0.61 8.29
C SER A 173 9.50 -0.85 7.93
N ASP A 174 8.95 -1.24 6.78
CA ASP A 174 9.18 -2.53 6.14
C ASP A 174 10.46 -2.46 5.27
N ARG A 175 11.16 -3.58 5.06
CA ARG A 175 12.42 -3.65 4.30
C ARG A 175 12.35 -4.61 3.13
#